data_AF-A0AAD0V9C3-F1
#
_entry.id   AF-A0AAD0V9C3-F1
#
_cell.length_a   1.000
_cell.length_b   1.000
_cell.length_c   1.000
_cell.angle_alpha   90.00
_cell.angle_beta   90.00
_cell.angle_gamma   90.00
#
_symmetry.space_group_name_H-M   'P 1'
#
loop_
_entity.id
_entity.type
_entity.pdbx_description
1 polymer ?
#
loop_
_entity_poly.entity_id
_entity_poly.type
_entity_poly.pdbx_seq_one_letter_code
_entity_poly.pdbx_strand_id
1 'polypeptide(L)'
;MNTYEENVKTSIKAYAKALNDCRKLDVWPRSEGIQPQYFHTPLQQLAISKLKNCQENHRFVIEEYAKHVGPVPEHFFPDIGPTGYLMAPGVKRITPLQLILAMFLMIGITVGSLCLFTHLKNHKADQYEVLKQEYQSF
;
A
#
# COMPACT_ATOMS: atom_id res chain seq x y z
N MET A 1 -0.57 -10.38 27.41
CA MET A 1 -1.06 -9.81 26.13
C MET A 1 -2.56 -9.70 26.26
N ASN A 2 -3.16 -8.52 26.03
CA ASN A 2 -4.57 -8.28 26.36
C ASN A 2 -5.46 -8.90 25.27
N THR A 3 -6.28 -9.90 25.61
CA THR A 3 -7.07 -10.70 24.65
C THR A 3 -7.92 -9.81 23.73
N TYR A 4 -8.44 -8.71 24.27
CA TYR A 4 -9.21 -7.72 23.51
C TYR A 4 -8.38 -6.99 22.46
N GLU A 5 -7.12 -6.64 22.76
CA GLU A 5 -6.24 -5.97 21.80
C GLU A 5 -5.86 -6.91 20.64
N GLU A 6 -5.66 -8.20 20.93
CA GLU A 6 -5.41 -9.22 19.92
C GLU A 6 -6.65 -9.47 19.04
N ASN A 7 -7.84 -9.46 19.63
CA ASN A 7 -9.10 -9.52 18.89
C ASN A 7 -9.25 -8.32 17.95
N VAL A 8 -8.95 -7.10 18.42
CA VAL A 8 -8.97 -5.90 17.57
C VAL A 8 -7.98 -6.06 16.42
N LYS A 9 -6.72 -6.42 16.68
CA LYS A 9 -5.70 -6.64 15.63
C LYS A 9 -6.14 -7.68 14.60
N THR A 10 -6.77 -8.76 15.05
CA THR A 10 -7.28 -9.83 14.17
C THR A 10 -8.44 -9.33 13.31
N SER A 11 -9.38 -8.59 13.90
CA SER A 11 -10.51 -7.99 13.16
C SER A 11 -10.04 -6.97 12.12
N ILE A 12 -9.03 -6.14 12.42
CA ILE A 12 -8.42 -5.20 11.47
C ILE A 12 -7.82 -5.94 10.27
N LYS A 13 -7.08 -7.04 10.50
CA LYS A 13 -6.51 -7.86 9.42
C LYS A 13 -7.60 -8.47 8.53
N ALA A 14 -8.66 -9.01 9.14
CA ALA A 14 -9.78 -9.58 8.40
C ALA A 14 -10.50 -8.51 7.55
N TYR A 15 -10.71 -7.33 8.13
CA TYR A 15 -11.28 -6.17 7.44
C TYR A 15 -10.43 -5.77 6.24
N ALA A 16 -9.11 -5.58 6.44
CA ALA A 16 -8.18 -5.19 5.38
C ALA A 16 -8.16 -6.21 4.23
N LYS A 17 -8.22 -7.51 4.57
CA LYS A 17 -8.32 -8.58 3.60
C LYS A 17 -9.62 -8.50 2.80
N ALA A 18 -10.78 -8.38 3.45
CA ALA A 18 -12.07 -8.29 2.78
C ALA A 18 -12.15 -7.05 1.85
N LEU A 19 -11.60 -5.93 2.29
CA LEU A 19 -11.52 -4.71 1.49
C LEU A 19 -10.63 -4.90 0.24
N ASN A 20 -9.50 -5.60 0.39
CA ASN A 20 -8.63 -5.93 -0.74
C ASN A 20 -9.30 -6.92 -1.70
N ASP A 21 -10.04 -7.89 -1.19
CA ASP A 21 -10.79 -8.86 -2.00
C ASP A 21 -11.88 -8.14 -2.83
N CYS A 22 -12.55 -7.12 -2.29
CA CYS A 22 -13.43 -6.24 -3.07
C CYS A 22 -12.69 -5.49 -4.19
N ARG A 23 -11.54 -4.88 -3.87
CA ARG A 23 -10.75 -4.09 -4.84
C ARG A 23 -10.22 -4.93 -6.00
N LYS A 24 -9.84 -6.19 -5.75
CA LYS A 24 -9.43 -7.15 -6.80
C LYS A 24 -10.55 -7.48 -7.80
N LEU A 25 -11.80 -7.26 -7.40
CA LEU A 25 -12.98 -7.48 -8.23
C LEU A 25 -13.54 -6.14 -8.77
N ASP A 26 -12.74 -5.07 -8.77
CA ASP A 26 -13.11 -3.72 -9.18
C ASP A 26 -14.28 -3.11 -8.39
N VAL A 27 -14.50 -3.58 -7.15
CA VAL A 27 -15.46 -3.00 -6.21
C VAL A 27 -14.72 -2.07 -5.26
N TRP A 28 -15.08 -0.80 -5.30
CA TRP A 28 -14.45 0.27 -4.51
C TRP A 28 -15.44 0.88 -3.52
N PRO A 29 -15.47 0.41 -2.26
CA PRO A 29 -16.37 0.92 -1.24
C PRO A 29 -16.03 2.37 -0.86
N ARG A 30 -17.05 3.22 -0.68
CA ARG A 30 -16.94 4.60 -0.18
C ARG A 30 -17.52 4.69 1.23
N SER A 31 -17.29 5.81 1.91
CA SER A 31 -17.86 6.09 3.25
C SER A 31 -19.39 6.13 3.24
N GLU A 32 -19.98 6.62 2.15
CA GLU A 32 -21.45 6.69 1.94
C GLU A 32 -22.05 5.35 1.50
N GLY A 33 -21.24 4.28 1.45
CA GLY A 33 -21.65 2.96 1.02
C GLY A 33 -20.87 2.45 -0.19
N ILE A 34 -21.26 1.26 -0.66
CA ILE A 34 -20.68 0.67 -1.87
C ILE A 34 -21.37 1.34 -3.04
N GLN A 35 -20.59 1.89 -3.98
CA GLN A 35 -21.18 2.55 -5.15
C GLN A 35 -22.22 1.64 -5.81
N PRO A 36 -23.40 2.17 -6.17
CA PRO A 36 -24.38 1.41 -6.93
C PRO A 36 -23.81 1.19 -8.34
N GLN A 37 -23.06 0.12 -8.54
CA GLN A 37 -22.93 -0.47 -9.87
C GLN A 37 -24.19 -1.31 -10.06
N TYR A 38 -25.05 -0.87 -10.97
CA TYR A 38 -26.40 -1.39 -11.20
C TYR A 38 -26.46 -2.92 -11.39
N PHE A 39 -25.34 -3.59 -11.65
CA PHE A 39 -25.21 -5.04 -11.61
C PHE A 39 -23.84 -5.46 -11.04
N HIS A 40 -23.82 -5.94 -9.81
CA HIS A 40 -22.67 -6.69 -9.28
C HIS A 40 -22.74 -8.15 -9.72
N THR A 41 -21.62 -8.71 -10.17
CA THR A 41 -21.51 -10.15 -10.39
C THR A 41 -21.70 -10.92 -9.08
N PRO A 42 -22.10 -12.21 -9.10
CA PRO A 42 -22.22 -13.01 -7.88
C PRO A 42 -20.97 -13.01 -7.00
N LEU A 43 -19.77 -12.98 -7.62
CA LEU A 43 -18.49 -12.89 -6.90
C LEU A 43 -18.30 -11.54 -6.21
N GLN A 44 -18.67 -10.44 -6.89
CA GLN A 44 -18.64 -9.11 -6.31
C GLN A 44 -19.63 -9.00 -5.15
N GLN A 45 -20.85 -9.52 -5.29
CA GLN A 45 -21.85 -9.54 -4.20
C GLN A 45 -21.35 -10.35 -3.00
N LEU A 46 -20.71 -11.50 -3.22
CA LEU A 46 -20.12 -12.30 -2.15
C LEU A 46 -19.00 -11.54 -1.43
N ALA A 47 -18.12 -10.86 -2.17
CA ALA A 47 -17.05 -10.05 -1.58
C ALA A 47 -17.62 -8.87 -0.77
N ILE A 48 -18.64 -8.20 -1.29
CA ILE A 48 -19.37 -7.12 -0.61
C ILE A 48 -19.99 -7.62 0.70
N SER A 49 -20.68 -8.77 0.66
CA SER A 49 -21.28 -9.37 1.85
C SER A 49 -20.24 -9.72 2.92
N LYS A 50 -19.11 -10.30 2.50
CA LYS A 50 -17.97 -10.57 3.39
C LYS A 50 -17.42 -9.29 4.02
N LEU A 51 -17.27 -8.22 3.24
CA LEU A 51 -16.82 -6.93 3.75
C LEU A 51 -17.79 -6.37 4.80
N LYS A 52 -19.10 -6.41 4.54
CA LYS A 52 -20.12 -5.96 5.51
C LYS A 52 -20.06 -6.74 6.82
N ASN A 53 -19.93 -8.07 6.75
CA ASN A 53 -19.77 -8.91 7.94
C ASN A 53 -18.49 -8.54 8.71
N CYS A 54 -17.36 -8.34 8.02
CA CYS A 54 -16.14 -7.87 8.67
C CYS A 54 -16.28 -6.48 9.30
N GLN A 55 -17.06 -5.57 8.70
CA GLN A 55 -17.36 -4.25 9.28
C GLN A 55 -18.15 -4.37 10.59
N GLU A 56 -19.21 -5.17 10.59
CA GLU A 56 -20.03 -5.40 11.77
C GLU A 56 -19.24 -6.08 12.89
N ASN A 57 -18.48 -7.12 12.57
CA ASN A 57 -17.63 -7.81 13.53
C ASN A 57 -16.56 -6.88 14.11
N HIS A 58 -15.92 -6.05 13.28
CA HIS A 58 -14.94 -5.09 13.75
C HIS A 58 -15.54 -4.03 14.67
N ARG A 59 -16.75 -3.54 14.35
CA ARG A 59 -17.51 -2.63 15.23
C ARG A 59 -17.78 -3.29 16.59
N PHE A 60 -18.26 -4.53 16.59
CA PHE A 60 -18.51 -5.28 17.82
C PHE A 60 -17.22 -5.45 18.67
N VAL A 61 -16.11 -5.83 18.03
CA VAL A 61 -14.83 -6.00 18.74
C VAL A 61 -14.30 -4.68 19.32
N ILE A 62 -14.49 -3.56 18.62
CA ILE A 62 -14.16 -2.22 19.13
C ILE A 62 -15.03 -1.84 20.33
N GLU A 63 -16.33 -2.11 20.26
CA GLU A 63 -17.26 -1.86 21.38
C GLU A 63 -16.88 -2.68 22.61
N GLU A 64 -16.51 -3.95 22.44
CA GLU A 64 -16.04 -4.80 23.54
C GLU A 64 -14.71 -4.31 24.12
N TYR A 65 -13.77 -3.87 23.27
CA TYR A 65 -12.54 -3.22 23.72
C TYR A 65 -12.86 -1.96 24.55
N ALA A 66 -13.79 -1.12 24.09
CA ALA A 66 -14.18 0.11 24.78
C ALA A 66 -14.73 -0.17 26.19
N LYS A 67 -15.55 -1.21 26.32
CA LYS A 67 -16.17 -1.62 27.58
C LYS A 67 -15.16 -2.18 28.59
N HIS A 68 -14.19 -2.97 28.12
CA HIS A 68 -13.33 -3.76 29.00
C HIS A 68 -11.92 -3.17 29.21
N VAL A 69 -11.41 -2.42 28.24
CA VAL A 69 -10.05 -1.87 28.27
C VAL A 69 -10.04 -0.36 28.49
N GLY A 70 -11.00 0.36 27.90
CA GLY A 70 -11.12 1.82 27.99
C GLY A 70 -11.16 2.50 26.62
N PRO A 71 -10.79 3.79 26.50
CA PRO A 71 -10.97 4.55 25.27
C PRO A 71 -10.24 3.90 24.08
N VAL A 72 -10.95 3.80 22.95
CA VAL A 72 -10.47 3.14 21.73
C VAL A 72 -9.52 4.09 20.99
N PRO A 73 -8.28 3.68 20.70
CA PRO A 73 -7.37 4.47 19.88
C PRO A 73 -7.91 4.77 18.47
N GLU A 74 -7.70 5.99 17.97
CA GLU A 74 -8.22 6.43 16.66
C GLU A 74 -7.79 5.53 15.49
N HIS A 75 -6.59 4.96 15.54
CA HIS A 75 -6.06 4.11 14.47
C HIS A 75 -6.79 2.75 14.35
N PHE A 76 -7.66 2.40 15.31
CA PHE A 76 -8.54 1.24 15.20
C PHE A 76 -9.78 1.53 14.37
N PHE A 77 -10.10 2.78 14.07
CA PHE A 77 -11.22 3.11 13.20
C PHE A 77 -10.80 3.11 11.72
N PRO A 78 -11.72 2.72 10.80
CA PRO A 78 -11.48 2.86 9.36
C PRO A 78 -11.43 4.34 8.97
N ASP A 79 -10.60 4.65 7.99
CA ASP A 79 -10.39 6.02 7.50
C ASP A 79 -10.86 6.17 6.05
N ILE A 80 -11.02 7.41 5.59
CA ILE A 80 -11.37 7.75 4.21
C ILE A 80 -10.11 8.28 3.52
N GLY A 81 -9.71 7.61 2.45
CA GLY A 81 -8.56 8.02 1.65
C GLY A 81 -8.81 9.34 0.91
N PRO A 82 -7.76 10.00 0.39
CA PRO A 82 -7.86 11.27 -0.34
C PRO A 82 -8.75 11.17 -1.60
N THR A 83 -8.96 9.96 -2.11
CA THR A 83 -9.82 9.66 -3.25
C THR A 83 -11.29 9.38 -2.87
N GLY A 84 -11.65 9.52 -1.59
CA GLY A 84 -13.00 9.23 -1.07
C GLY A 84 -13.33 7.74 -0.88
N TYR A 85 -12.34 6.85 -1.05
CA TYR A 85 -12.52 5.41 -0.85
C TYR A 85 -12.20 5.00 0.58
N LEU A 86 -12.92 3.99 1.05
CA LEU A 86 -12.73 3.41 2.36
C LEU A 86 -11.33 2.78 2.46
N MET A 87 -10.63 3.08 3.54
CA MET A 87 -9.34 2.51 3.90
C MET A 87 -9.50 1.61 5.13
N ALA A 88 -8.70 0.55 5.19
CA ALA A 88 -8.70 -0.32 6.35
C ALA A 88 -8.11 0.41 7.57
N PRO A 89 -8.54 0.06 8.80
CA PRO A 89 -7.98 0.63 10.01
C PRO A 89 -6.47 0.39 10.11
N GLY A 90 -5.74 1.33 10.72
CA GLY A 90 -4.29 1.23 10.92
C GLY A 90 -3.43 1.39 9.66
N VAL A 91 -4.04 1.60 8.48
CA VAL A 91 -3.30 1.97 7.27
C VAL A 91 -2.85 3.43 7.44
N LYS A 92 -1.57 3.62 7.78
CA LYS A 92 -0.98 4.95 7.83
C LYS A 92 -1.20 5.65 6.49
N ARG A 93 -1.77 6.85 6.52
CA ARG A 93 -1.77 7.74 5.36
C ARG A 93 -0.33 7.91 4.93
N ILE A 94 -0.01 7.50 3.69
CA ILE A 94 1.26 7.89 3.08
C ILE A 94 1.20 9.40 2.98
N THR A 95 2.00 10.07 3.79
CA THR A 95 2.01 11.53 3.77
C THR A 95 2.60 11.98 2.43
N PRO A 96 2.11 13.08 1.85
CA PRO A 96 2.66 13.60 0.59
C PRO A 96 4.18 13.79 0.66
N LEU A 97 4.72 14.09 1.84
CA LEU A 97 6.16 14.14 2.11
C LEU A 97 6.88 12.80 1.83
N GLN A 98 6.30 11.66 2.21
CA GLN A 98 6.89 10.34 1.95
C GLN A 98 6.90 10.01 0.44
N LEU A 99 5.86 10.44 -0.30
CA LEU A 99 5.82 10.33 -1.76
C LEU A 99 6.91 11.17 -2.42
N ILE A 100 7.06 12.44 -1.99
CA ILE A 100 8.10 13.34 -2.48
C ILE A 100 9.49 12.75 -2.22
N LEU A 101 9.73 12.23 -1.01
CA LEU A 101 11.00 11.60 -0.65
C LEU A 101 11.31 10.38 -1.53
N ALA A 102 10.32 9.53 -1.80
CA ALA A 102 10.47 8.37 -2.68
C ALA A 102 10.79 8.78 -4.13
N MET A 103 10.17 9.85 -4.65
CA MET A 103 10.47 10.37 -5.98
C MET A 103 11.91 10.88 -6.08
N PHE A 104 12.40 11.64 -5.10
CA PHE A 104 13.79 12.10 -5.09
C PHE A 104 14.79 10.95 -5.04
N LEU A 105 14.47 9.89 -4.29
CA LEU A 105 15.33 8.71 -4.20
C LEU A 105 15.42 7.96 -5.54
N MET A 106 14.29 7.81 -6.25
CA MET A 106 14.25 7.21 -7.58
C MET A 106 15.03 8.03 -8.62
N ILE A 107 14.90 9.36 -8.59
CA ILE A 107 15.69 10.24 -9.46
C ILE A 107 17.18 10.08 -9.16
N GLY A 108 17.57 10.08 -7.88
CA GLY A 108 18.95 9.92 -7.45
C GLY A 108 19.59 8.61 -7.93
N ILE A 109 18.88 7.48 -7.80
CA ILE A 109 19.36 6.18 -8.30
C ILE A 109 19.48 6.22 -9.83
N THR A 110 18.49 6.77 -10.53
CA THR A 110 18.50 6.81 -12.01
C THR A 110 19.67 7.63 -12.54
N VAL A 111 19.90 8.82 -11.98
CA VAL A 111 21.01 9.70 -12.37
C VAL A 111 22.36 9.09 -11.98
N GLY A 112 22.48 8.53 -10.77
CA GLY A 112 23.70 7.86 -10.32
C GLY A 112 24.06 6.66 -11.20
N SER A 113 23.07 5.86 -11.59
CA SER A 113 23.26 4.72 -12.49
C SER A 113 23.73 5.15 -13.88
N LEU A 114 23.16 6.24 -14.43
CA LEU A 114 23.55 6.78 -15.73
C LEU A 114 24.98 7.34 -15.71
N CYS A 115 25.36 8.01 -14.61
CA CYS A 115 26.72 8.52 -14.42
C CYS A 115 27.75 7.37 -14.29
N LEU A 116 27.43 6.33 -13.53
CA LEU A 116 28.27 5.14 -13.42
C LEU A 116 28.42 4.42 -14.77
N PHE A 117 27.32 4.29 -15.52
CA PHE A 117 27.34 3.66 -16.84
C PHE A 117 28.18 4.44 -17.85
N THR A 118 28.07 5.77 -17.87
CA THR A 118 28.89 6.63 -18.75
C THR A 118 30.37 6.59 -18.37
N HIS A 119 30.69 6.60 -17.07
CA HIS A 119 32.07 6.46 -16.60
C HIS A 119 32.69 5.10 -16.97
N LEU A 120 31.94 4.00 -16.78
CA LEU A 120 32.39 2.66 -17.18
C LEU A 120 32.56 2.53 -18.69
N LYS A 121 31.68 3.18 -19.48
CA LYS A 121 31.78 3.19 -20.94
C LYS A 121 33.02 3.96 -21.43
N ASN A 122 33.30 5.12 -20.84
CA ASN A 122 34.49 5.91 -21.18
C ASN A 122 35.78 5.18 -20.80
N HIS A 123 35.84 4.58 -19.61
CA HIS A 123 37.01 3.79 -19.20
C HIS A 123 37.29 2.60 -20.14
N LYS A 124 36.25 1.94 -20.67
CA LYS A 124 36.42 0.89 -21.69
C LYS A 124 36.88 1.44 -23.04
N ALA A 125 36.43 2.63 -23.43
CA ALA A 125 36.87 3.29 -24.66
C ALA A 125 38.35 3.69 -24.58
N ASP A 126 38.79 4.25 -23.45
CA ASP A 126 40.18 4.64 -23.22
C ASP A 126 41.12 3.43 -23.28
N GLN A 127 40.74 2.30 -22.68
CA GLN A 127 41.54 1.07 -22.78
C GLN A 127 41.63 0.49 -24.19
N TYR A 128 40.58 0.66 -25.00
CA TYR A 128 40.60 0.24 -26.39
C TYR A 128 41.54 1.10 -27.25
N GLU A 129 41.60 2.41 -27.00
CA GLU A 129 42.52 3.29 -27.73
C GLU A 129 43.99 3.01 -27.40
N VAL A 130 44.31 2.73 -26.13
CA VAL A 130 45.68 2.36 -25.71
C VAL A 130 46.14 1.07 -26.41
N LEU A 131 45.31 0.02 -26.41
CA LEU A 131 45.62 -1.24 -27.09
C LEU A 131 45.77 -1.08 -28.62
N LYS A 132 44.99 -0.17 -29.22
CA LYS A 132 45.08 0.13 -30.65
C LYS A 132 46.39 0.84 -31.00
N GLN A 133 46.86 1.76 -30.16
CA GLN A 133 48.15 2.44 -30.34
C GLN A 133 49.33 1.48 -30.21
N GLU A 134 49.31 0.57 -29.23
CA GLU A 134 50.35 -0.47 -29.10
C GLU A 134 50.42 -1.34 -30.36
N TYR A 135 49.28 -1.77 -30.91
CA TYR A 135 49.24 -2.63 -32.10
C TYR A 135 49.71 -1.95 -33.39
N GLN A 136 49.63 -0.62 -33.48
CA GLN A 136 50.11 0.15 -34.66
C GLN A 136 51.61 0.50 -34.58
N SER A 137 52.25 0.25 -33.44
CA SER A 137 53.68 0.52 -33.22
C SER A 137 54.59 -0.69 -33.51
N PHE A 138 54.01 -1.84 -33.87
CA PHE A 138 54.68 -3.04 -34.39
C PHE A 138 54.61 -3.08 -35.92
#